data_AF-A0A645IMV4-F1
#
_entry.id   AF-A0A645IMV4-F1
#
_cell.length_a   1.000
_cell.length_b   1.000
_cell.length_c   1.000
_cell.angle_alpha   90.00
_cell.angle_beta   90.00
_cell.angle_gamma   90.00
#
_symmetry.space_group_name_H-M   'P 1'
#
loop_
_entity.id
_entity.type
_entity.pdbx_description
1 polymer ?
#
loop_
_entity_poly.entity_id
_entity_poly.type
_entity_poly.pdbx_seq_one_letter_code
_entity_poly.pdbx_strand_id
1 'polypeptide(L)' 'MVGHDGLARAINPVHTQMDGDTLFALATGAAGRTPDLVVLATMAAEAVARATVRAALAARSITTAEGLHLPGYAG' A
#
# COMPACT_ATOMS: atom_id res chain seq x y z
N MET A 1 9.29 -6.80 5.92
CA MET A 1 9.21 -7.72 4.77
C MET A 1 7.75 -8.05 4.44
N VAL A 2 6.94 -8.57 5.37
CA VAL A 2 5.53 -8.99 5.08
C VAL A 2 4.62 -7.90 4.50
N GLY A 3 4.79 -6.63 4.89
CA GLY A 3 4.04 -5.54 4.27
C GLY A 3 4.38 -5.33 2.78
N HIS A 4 5.62 -5.62 2.35
CA HIS A 4 6.01 -5.55 0.95
C HIS A 4 5.33 -6.66 0.12
N ASP A 5 5.02 -7.82 0.72
CA ASP A 5 4.20 -8.85 0.06
C ASP A 5 2.80 -8.33 -0.28
N GLY A 6 2.27 -7.42 0.55
CA GLY A 6 1.02 -6.71 0.26
C GLY A 6 1.15 -5.79 -0.95
N LEU A 7 2.29 -5.08 -1.08
CA LEU A 7 2.58 -4.23 -2.23
C LEU A 7 2.68 -5.06 -3.52
N ALA A 8 3.38 -6.19 -3.47
CA ALA A 8 3.52 -7.12 -4.60
C ALA A 8 2.20 -7.73 -5.08
N ARG A 9 1.19 -7.85 -4.21
CA ARG A 9 -0.16 -8.29 -4.62
C ARG A 9 -0.95 -7.22 -5.37
N ALA A 10 -0.60 -5.94 -5.20
CA ALA A 10 -1.36 -4.81 -5.73
C ALA A 10 -0.64 -4.05 -6.85
N ILE A 11 0.69 -4.18 -6.97
CA ILE A 11 1.54 -3.49 -7.95
C ILE A 11 2.38 -4.52 -8.72
N ASN A 12 2.44 -4.38 -10.04
CA ASN A 12 3.22 -5.27 -10.91
C ASN A 12 3.82 -4.52 -12.12
N PRO A 13 5.16 -4.47 -12.29
CA PRO A 13 6.17 -4.96 -11.35
C PRO A 13 6.31 -4.04 -10.13
N VAL A 14 6.73 -4.59 -9.00
CA VAL A 14 7.09 -3.87 -7.77
C VAL A 14 8.59 -4.07 -7.50
N HIS A 15 9.21 -3.22 -6.69
CA HIS A 15 10.63 -3.35 -6.29
C HIS A 15 11.59 -3.29 -7.48
N THR A 16 11.30 -2.47 -8.48
CA THR A 16 12.24 -2.20 -9.56
C THR A 16 13.42 -1.37 -9.03
N GLN A 17 14.50 -1.29 -9.81
CA GLN A 17 15.67 -0.48 -9.43
C GLN A 17 15.35 1.02 -9.29
N MET A 18 14.23 1.47 -9.84
CA MET A 18 13.80 2.86 -9.78
C MET A 18 12.83 3.12 -8.62
N ASP A 19 12.38 2.09 -7.90
CA ASP A 19 11.40 2.20 -6.83
C ASP A 19 12.06 2.41 -5.46
N GLY A 20 11.54 3.38 -4.70
CA GLY A 20 11.97 3.68 -3.33
C GLY A 20 11.07 3.04 -2.25
N ASP A 21 10.55 1.84 -2.50
CA ASP A 21 9.52 1.21 -1.66
C ASP A 21 9.96 1.09 -0.20
N THR A 22 9.21 1.73 0.70
CA THR A 22 9.50 1.74 2.14
C THR A 22 8.21 1.59 2.95
N LEU A 23 8.24 0.76 3.99
CA LEU A 23 7.14 0.59 4.92
C LEU A 23 7.61 0.76 6.37
N PHE A 24 6.80 1.46 7.15
CA PHE A 24 6.99 1.63 8.59
C PHE A 24 5.86 0.92 9.34
N ALA A 25 6.19 0.28 10.46
CA ALA A 25 5.22 -0.36 11.34
C ALA A 25 5.27 0.30 12.73
N LEU A 26 4.10 0.53 13.31
CA LEU A 26 3.95 1.10 14.65
C LEU A 26 2.97 0.24 15.46
N ALA A 27 3.26 0.07 16.75
CA ALA A 27 2.35 -0.55 17.70
C ALA A 27 1.93 0.48 18.74
N THR A 28 0.62 0.66 18.93
CA THR A 28 0.08 1.57 19.96
C THR A 28 0.20 1.03 21.37
N GLY A 29 0.46 -0.28 21.54
CA GLY A 29 0.51 -0.95 22.85
C GLY A 29 -0.87 -1.21 23.49
N ALA A 30 -1.97 -0.82 22.85
CA ALA A 30 -3.31 -0.86 23.45
C ALA A 30 -3.98 -2.25 23.48
N ALA A 31 -3.41 -3.26 22.82
CA ALA A 31 -4.06 -4.57 22.66
C ALA A 31 -4.17 -5.38 23.97
N GLY A 32 -3.33 -5.10 24.97
CA GLY A 32 -3.31 -5.83 26.25
C GLY A 32 -2.98 -7.33 26.15
N ARG A 33 -2.64 -7.82 24.96
CA ARG A 33 -2.29 -9.21 24.66
C ARG A 33 -1.27 -9.29 23.54
N THR A 34 -0.48 -10.35 23.54
CA THR A 34 0.42 -10.68 22.43
C THR A 34 -0.36 -11.43 21.35
N PRO A 35 -0.45 -10.90 20.12
CA PRO A 35 -1.11 -11.59 19.03
C PRO A 35 -0.27 -12.75 18.50
N ASP A 36 -0.92 -13.71 17.83
CA ASP A 36 -0.22 -14.69 17.01
C ASP A 36 0.50 -13.98 15.86
N LEU A 37 1.79 -14.28 15.69
CA LEU A 37 2.65 -13.57 14.73
C LEU A 37 2.28 -13.89 13.28
N VAL A 38 1.85 -15.10 12.97
CA VAL A 38 1.47 -15.50 11.60
C VAL A 38 0.18 -14.80 11.19
N VAL A 39 -0.79 -14.74 12.10
CA VAL A 39 -2.04 -14.02 11.88
C VAL A 39 -1.77 -12.53 11.72
N LEU A 40 -0.95 -11.93 12.60
CA LEU A 40 -0.59 -10.51 12.51
C LEU A 40 0.11 -10.18 11.19
N ALA A 41 1.09 -10.99 10.80
CA ALA A 41 1.82 -10.85 9.55
C ALA A 41 0.87 -10.91 8.33
N THR A 42 0.00 -11.92 8.29
CA THR A 42 -0.97 -12.10 7.20
C THR A 42 -1.91 -10.90 7.08
N MET A 43 -2.44 -10.41 8.21
CA MET A 43 -3.30 -9.23 8.23
C MET A 43 -2.54 -7.97 7.81
N ALA A 44 -1.26 -7.83 8.15
CA ALA A 44 -0.45 -6.69 7.72
C ALA A 44 -0.27 -6.66 6.18
N ALA A 45 0.06 -7.80 5.55
CA ALA A 45 0.14 -7.88 4.09
C ALA A 45 -1.20 -7.53 3.42
N GLU A 46 -2.31 -8.09 3.93
CA GLU A 46 -3.65 -7.82 3.41
C GLU A 46 -4.05 -6.35 3.57
N ALA A 47 -3.74 -5.75 4.72
CA ALA A 47 -4.01 -4.35 4.98
C ALA A 47 -3.27 -3.43 3.99
N VAL A 48 -1.99 -3.72 3.71
CA VAL A 48 -1.21 -2.97 2.72
C VAL A 48 -1.81 -3.14 1.32
N ALA A 49 -2.11 -4.36 0.88
CA ALA A 49 -2.70 -4.61 -0.44
C ALA A 49 -4.02 -3.83 -0.63
N ARG A 50 -4.91 -3.87 0.37
CA ARG A 50 -6.17 -3.13 0.35
C ARG A 50 -5.97 -1.63 0.36
N ALA A 51 -5.02 -1.12 1.13
CA ALA A 51 -4.72 0.30 1.18
C ALA A 51 -4.25 0.81 -0.18
N THR A 52 -3.36 0.08 -0.85
CA THR A 52 -2.86 0.42 -2.21
C THR A 52 -4.00 0.47 -3.22
N VAL A 53 -4.89 -0.54 -3.25
CA VAL A 53 -6.05 -0.53 -4.15
C VAL A 53 -6.99 0.63 -3.84
N ARG A 54 -7.27 0.90 -2.56
CA ARG A 54 -8.12 2.04 -2.17
C ARG A 54 -7.53 3.38 -2.61
N ALA A 55 -6.21 3.54 -2.55
CA ALA A 55 -5.54 4.75 -3.01
C ALA A 55 -5.77 4.97 -4.52
N ALA A 56 -5.62 3.93 -5.33
CA ALA A 56 -5.88 4.01 -6.78
C ALA A 56 -7.35 4.36 -7.09
N LEU A 57 -8.29 3.75 -6.36
CA LEU A 57 -9.73 4.01 -6.53
C LEU A 57 -10.15 5.41 -6.05
N ALA A 58 -9.49 5.95 -5.03
CA ALA A 58 -9.78 7.27 -4.47
C ALA A 58 -9.08 8.41 -5.22
N ALA A 59 -8.10 8.11 -6.09
CA ALA A 59 -7.38 9.10 -6.87
C ALA A 59 -8.33 9.83 -7.84
N ARG A 60 -8.16 11.15 -7.93
CA ARG A 60 -8.90 12.01 -8.88
C ARG A 60 -8.00 12.36 -10.06
N SER A 61 -8.63 12.55 -11.20
CA SER A 61 -7.99 13.06 -12.41
C SER A 61 -7.38 14.44 -12.15
N ILE A 62 -6.16 14.67 -12.66
CA ILE A 62 -5.47 15.96 -12.59
C ILE A 62 -4.88 16.32 -13.95
N THR A 63 -4.63 17.61 -14.15
CA THR A 63 -3.80 18.11 -15.25
C THR A 63 -2.66 18.91 -14.64
N THR A 64 -1.41 18.58 -14.99
CA THR A 64 -0.23 19.28 -14.48
C THR A 64 -0.09 20.66 -15.14
N ALA A 65 0.79 21.51 -14.59
CA ALA A 65 1.04 22.85 -15.14
C ALA A 65 1.59 22.80 -16.58
N GLU A 66 2.28 21.72 -16.93
CA GLU A 66 2.85 21.43 -18.25
C GLU A 66 1.81 20.84 -19.22
N GLY A 67 0.55 20.69 -18.78
CA GLY A 67 -0.56 20.20 -19.59
C GLY A 67 -0.70 18.67 -19.64
N LEU A 68 0.08 17.92 -18.86
CA LEU A 68 -0.05 16.46 -18.79
C LEU A 68 -1.33 16.08 -18.06
N HIS A 69 -2.25 15.39 -18.73
CA HIS A 69 -3.46 14.86 -18.11
C HIS A 69 -3.20 13.46 -17.54
N LEU A 70 -3.43 13.30 -16.24
CA LEU A 70 -3.34 12.03 -15.51
C LEU A 70 -4.73 11.65 -15.00
N PRO A 71 -5.41 10.68 -15.64
CA PRO A 71 -6.76 10.29 -15.24
C PRO A 71 -6.75 9.48 -13.95
N GLY A 72 -7.75 9.71 -13.09
CA GLY A 72 -8.09 8.83 -11.99
C GLY A 72 -8.83 7.59 -12.48
N TYR A 73 -8.88 6.55 -11.64
CA TYR A 73 -9.52 5.29 -12.03
C TYR A 73 -11.02 5.40 -12.29
N ALA A 74 -11.71 6.31 -11.58
CA ALA A 74 -13.17 6.44 -11.63
C ALA A 74 -13.71 7.36 -12.76
N GLY A 75 -12.83 7.95 -13.58
CA GLY A 75 -13.19 8.94 -14.63
C GLY A 75 -13.02 10.38 -14.17
#